data_AF-A0A1D6KA70-F1
#
_entry.id   AF-A0A1D6KA70-F1
#
_cell.length_a   1.000
_cell.length_b   1.000
_cell.length_c   1.000
_cell.angle_alpha   90.00
_cell.angle_beta   90.00
_cell.angle_gamma   90.00
#
_symmetry.space_group_name_H-M   'P 1'
#
loop_
_entity.id
_entity.type
_entity.pdbx_description
1 polymer ?
#
loop_
_entity_poly.entity_id
_entity_poly.type
_entity_poly.pdbx_seq_one_letter_code
_entity_poly.pdbx_strand_id
1 'polypeptide(L)'
;MARVSNAKKRQGAKPASALSSTDTSTAAKRKAEDDRPVRVYADGIFDLFHFGHARALEQAKMLFPNTYLLVGCCNDELTYRYKGKTVMTQEERYESLRHCKWVDEVIPDAPWVLTQEFIDKHQIDYVAHDALPYV
;
A
#
# COMPACT_ATOMS: atom_id res chain seq x y z
N MET A 1 1.16 16.82 2.10
CA MET A 1 1.22 16.04 0.85
C MET A 1 1.75 14.67 1.22
N ALA A 2 1.06 13.59 0.85
CA ALA A 2 1.52 12.23 1.14
C ALA A 2 2.88 11.96 0.45
N ARG A 3 3.85 11.42 1.18
CA ARG A 3 5.12 10.94 0.64
C ARG A 3 4.91 9.52 0.14
N VAL A 4 5.34 9.29 -1.11
CA VAL A 4 5.29 7.99 -1.74
C VAL A 4 6.70 7.42 -1.77
N SER A 5 6.86 6.21 -1.25
CA SER A 5 8.12 5.47 -1.33
C SER A 5 7.93 4.24 -2.21
N ASN A 6 8.89 3.99 -3.10
CA ASN A 6 8.88 2.78 -3.92
C ASN A 6 9.23 1.58 -3.03
N ALA A 7 8.28 0.67 -2.85
CA ALA A 7 8.46 -0.53 -2.03
C ALA A 7 9.41 -1.53 -2.71
N LYS A 8 9.46 -1.50 -4.05
CA LYS A 8 10.39 -2.29 -4.86
C LYS A 8 11.63 -1.46 -5.17
N LYS A 9 12.61 -1.42 -4.26
CA LYS A 9 13.98 -1.00 -4.62
C LYS A 9 14.42 -1.85 -5.82
N ARG A 10 14.49 -1.26 -7.02
CA ARG A 10 14.92 -1.94 -8.25
C ARG A 10 16.27 -2.62 -7.97
N GLN A 11 16.29 -3.95 -7.94
CA GLN A 11 17.53 -4.67 -8.25
C GLN A 11 17.98 -4.19 -9.63
N GLY A 12 19.26 -3.83 -9.74
CA GLY A 12 19.82 -3.14 -10.89
C GLY A 12 19.44 -3.80 -12.21
N ALA A 13 19.14 -2.98 -13.21
CA ALA A 13 19.08 -3.43 -14.59
C ALA A 13 20.42 -4.11 -14.90
N LYS A 14 20.41 -5.44 -15.14
CA LYS A 14 21.55 -6.13 -15.75
C LYS A 14 21.84 -5.48 -17.10
N PRO A 15 23.12 -5.31 -17.48
CA PRO A 15 23.47 -4.66 -18.73
C PRO A 15 22.98 -5.50 -19.89
N ALA A 16 22.50 -4.83 -20.93
CA ALA A 16 22.04 -5.46 -22.15
C ALA A 16 23.19 -6.23 -22.81
N SER A 17 23.05 -7.55 -22.95
CA SER A 17 23.88 -8.37 -23.84
C SER A 17 23.00 -9.00 -24.92
N ALA A 18 23.30 -8.59 -26.15
CA ALA A 18 23.00 -9.11 -27.50
C ALA A 18 21.95 -10.24 -27.71
N LEU A 19 21.02 -9.92 -28.64
CA LEU A 19 20.12 -10.70 -29.52
C LEU A 19 20.12 -12.26 -29.49
N SER A 20 18.92 -12.86 -29.42
CA SER A 20 18.24 -13.51 -30.58
C SER A 20 17.26 -14.62 -30.15
N SER A 21 15.95 -14.33 -30.23
CA SER A 21 14.86 -15.22 -30.69
C SER A 21 13.53 -14.55 -30.37
N THR A 22 12.63 -14.43 -31.34
CA THR A 22 11.30 -13.82 -31.20
C THR A 22 10.45 -14.60 -30.21
N ASP A 23 10.48 -14.17 -28.95
CA ASP A 23 9.73 -14.77 -27.86
C ASP A 23 8.41 -14.01 -27.68
N THR A 24 7.39 -14.41 -28.44
CA THR A 24 6.01 -13.88 -28.34
C THR A 24 5.45 -13.95 -26.90
N SER A 25 6.01 -14.83 -26.06
CA SER A 25 5.67 -14.93 -24.64
C SER A 25 6.09 -13.69 -23.83
N THR A 26 7.21 -13.03 -24.18
CA THR A 26 7.74 -11.89 -23.45
C THR A 26 6.97 -10.61 -23.75
N ALA A 27 6.50 -10.44 -24.99
CA ALA A 27 5.66 -9.30 -25.38
C ALA A 27 4.27 -9.37 -24.74
N ALA A 28 3.67 -10.56 -24.68
CA ALA A 28 2.40 -10.79 -23.99
C ALA A 28 2.51 -10.57 -22.47
N LYS A 29 3.60 -11.03 -21.84
CA LYS A 29 3.90 -10.76 -20.42
C LYS A 29 4.07 -9.28 -20.13
N ARG A 30 4.83 -8.55 -20.98
CA ARG A 30 5.03 -7.10 -20.83
C ARG A 30 3.72 -6.32 -20.96
N LYS A 31 2.86 -6.69 -21.90
CA LYS A 31 1.55 -6.04 -22.08
C LYS A 31 0.60 -6.31 -20.90
N ALA A 32 0.63 -7.53 -20.35
CA ALA A 32 -0.14 -7.87 -19.15
C ALA A 32 0.39 -7.19 -17.87
N GLU A 33 1.70 -6.94 -17.76
CA GLU A 33 2.26 -6.14 -16.67
C GLU A 33 1.93 -4.65 -16.80
N ASP A 34 1.71 -4.14 -18.00
CA ASP A 34 1.37 -2.73 -18.26
C ASP A 34 -0.10 -2.41 -17.91
N ASP A 35 -0.98 -3.41 -17.98
CA ASP A 35 -2.43 -3.25 -17.70
C ASP A 35 -2.79 -3.51 -16.23
N ARG A 36 -1.85 -4.05 -15.42
CA ARG A 36 -2.12 -4.29 -14.00
C ARG A 36 -2.19 -2.95 -13.25
N PRO A 37 -3.16 -2.78 -12.32
CA PRO A 37 -3.19 -1.60 -11.49
C PRO A 37 -1.94 -1.52 -10.61
N VAL A 38 -1.43 -0.30 -10.40
CA VAL A 38 -0.36 -0.03 -9.45
C VAL A 38 -0.89 -0.23 -8.03
N ARG A 39 -0.26 -1.11 -7.27
CA ARG A 39 -0.71 -1.46 -5.92
C ARG A 39 -0.04 -0.54 -4.91
N VAL A 40 -0.82 0.40 -4.38
CA VAL A 40 -0.39 1.35 -3.36
C VAL A 40 -0.87 0.86 -2.01
N TYR A 41 0.01 0.88 -1.01
CA TYR A 41 -0.31 0.56 0.37
C TYR A 41 -0.26 1.82 1.23
N ALA A 42 -1.29 2.04 2.04
CA ALA A 42 -1.31 3.06 3.08
C ALA A 42 -1.66 2.42 4.41
N ASP A 43 -0.95 2.77 5.47
CA ASP A 43 -1.17 2.25 6.81
C ASP A 43 -1.57 3.32 7.81
N GLY A 44 -2.19 2.87 8.89
CA GLY A 44 -2.56 3.75 9.98
C GLY A 44 -3.39 3.04 11.04
N ILE A 45 -3.74 3.82 12.06
CA ILE A 45 -4.63 3.36 13.13
C ILE A 45 -6.08 3.59 12.75
N PHE A 46 -6.38 4.73 12.12
CA PHE A 46 -7.71 5.10 11.66
C PHE A 46 -8.78 5.15 12.77
N ASP A 47 -8.36 5.41 14.02
CA ASP A 47 -9.28 5.68 15.12
C ASP A 47 -10.07 6.96 14.88
N LEU A 48 -11.35 6.97 15.27
CA LEU A 48 -12.31 8.04 14.98
C LEU A 48 -12.25 8.50 13.52
N PHE A 49 -12.49 7.58 12.59
CA PHE A 49 -12.26 7.81 11.17
C PHE A 49 -12.91 9.11 10.65
N HIS A 50 -12.09 10.07 10.21
CA HIS A 50 -12.51 11.43 9.86
C HIS A 50 -11.99 11.86 8.49
N PHE A 51 -12.40 13.06 8.04
CA PHE A 51 -12.07 13.58 6.71
C PHE A 51 -10.55 13.65 6.45
N GLY A 52 -9.72 13.90 7.47
CA GLY A 52 -8.25 13.86 7.35
C GLY A 52 -7.74 12.51 6.82
N HIS A 53 -8.21 11.39 7.39
CA HIS A 53 -7.89 10.05 6.90
C HIS A 53 -8.40 9.86 5.47
N ALA A 54 -9.67 10.20 5.22
CA ALA A 54 -10.28 10.03 3.90
C ALA A 54 -9.56 10.83 2.79
N ARG A 55 -9.10 12.05 3.08
CA ARG A 55 -8.33 12.89 2.13
C ARG A 55 -6.90 12.38 1.92
N ALA A 56 -6.29 11.75 2.92
CA ALA A 56 -4.99 11.10 2.75
C ALA A 56 -5.12 9.86 1.85
N LEU A 57 -6.17 9.05 2.05
CA LEU A 57 -6.47 7.88 1.22
C LEU A 57 -6.88 8.28 -0.20
N GLU A 58 -7.61 9.38 -0.38
CA GLU A 58 -7.88 9.97 -1.70
C GLU A 58 -6.58 10.29 -2.44
N GLN A 59 -5.65 10.99 -1.78
CA GLN A 59 -4.36 11.30 -2.37
C GLN A 59 -3.61 10.03 -2.79
N ALA A 60 -3.59 9.00 -1.93
CA ALA A 60 -2.97 7.72 -2.23
C ALA A 60 -3.61 7.01 -3.44
N LYS A 61 -4.95 7.01 -3.52
CA LYS A 61 -5.72 6.43 -4.64
C LYS A 61 -5.50 7.18 -5.96
N MET A 62 -5.21 8.47 -5.91
CA MET A 62 -5.01 9.33 -7.09
C MET A 62 -3.54 9.46 -7.53
N LEU A 63 -2.60 8.74 -6.91
CA LEU A 63 -1.17 8.83 -7.25
C LEU A 63 -0.85 8.41 -8.69
N PHE A 64 -1.56 7.39 -9.20
CA PHE A 64 -1.37 6.85 -10.54
C PHE A 64 -2.72 6.75 -11.27
N PRO A 65 -2.74 6.80 -12.62
CA PRO A 65 -3.98 6.71 -13.39
C PRO A 65 -4.81 5.45 -13.13
N ASN A 66 -4.14 4.31 -12.88
CA ASN A 66 -4.76 3.04 -12.54
C ASN A 66 -4.17 2.53 -11.21
N THR A 67 -4.79 2.90 -10.10
CA THR A 67 -4.32 2.57 -8.74
C THR A 67 -5.28 1.59 -8.04
N TYR A 68 -4.72 0.57 -7.41
CA TYR A 68 -5.39 -0.28 -6.45
C TYR A 68 -4.84 0.02 -5.05
N LEU A 69 -5.66 0.57 -4.18
CA LEU A 69 -5.30 1.04 -2.84
C LEU A 69 -5.64 -0.02 -1.79
N LEU A 70 -4.58 -0.58 -1.22
CA LEU A 70 -4.62 -1.41 -0.03
C LEU A 70 -4.45 -0.53 1.20
N VAL A 71 -5.31 -0.70 2.20
CA VAL A 71 -5.19 0.02 3.46
C VAL A 71 -4.99 -0.95 4.61
N GLY A 72 -3.81 -0.88 5.22
CA GLY A 72 -3.47 -1.65 6.40
C GLY A 72 -3.90 -0.96 7.68
N CYS A 73 -4.59 -1.68 8.55
CA CYS A 73 -5.01 -1.15 9.84
C CYS A 73 -4.40 -1.99 10.97
N CYS A 74 -3.67 -1.33 11.88
CA CYS A 74 -3.03 -2.00 12.99
C CYS A 74 -4.07 -2.52 14.00
N ASN A 75 -3.80 -3.67 14.61
CA ASN A 75 -4.65 -4.25 15.64
C ASN A 75 -4.52 -3.48 16.98
N ASP A 76 -5.44 -3.73 17.91
CA ASP A 76 -5.48 -2.99 19.18
C ASP A 76 -4.24 -3.28 20.04
N GLU A 77 -3.77 -4.53 20.07
CA GLU A 77 -2.58 -4.92 20.86
C GLU A 77 -1.32 -4.13 20.42
N LEU A 78 -1.02 -4.10 19.13
CA LEU A 78 0.10 -3.36 18.57
C LEU A 78 -0.05 -1.86 18.80
N THR A 79 -1.25 -1.34 18.57
CA THR A 79 -1.54 0.08 18.73
C THR A 79 -1.33 0.52 20.18
N TYR A 80 -1.78 -0.27 21.14
CA TYR A 80 -1.63 0.05 22.57
C TYR A 80 -0.18 -0.03 23.01
N ARG A 81 0.60 -0.95 22.44
CA ARG A 81 2.03 -1.13 22.75
C ARG A 81 2.89 0.02 22.25
N TYR A 82 2.64 0.51 21.03
CA TYR A 82 3.56 1.45 20.37
C TYR A 82 3.03 2.88 20.20
N LYS A 83 1.72 3.12 20.39
CA LYS A 83 1.11 4.46 20.24
C LYS A 83 0.36 4.91 21.48
N GLY A 84 -0.56 4.07 21.96
CA GLY A 84 -1.52 4.42 23.01
C GLY A 84 -2.91 3.85 22.74
N LYS A 85 -3.87 4.17 23.62
CA LYS A 85 -5.24 3.66 23.56
C LYS A 85 -6.02 4.25 22.38
N THR A 86 -6.96 3.47 21.86
CA THR A 86 -7.95 3.89 20.87
C THR A 86 -9.32 4.04 21.52
N VAL A 87 -10.18 4.85 20.90
CA VAL A 87 -11.60 4.93 21.28
C VAL A 87 -12.39 3.81 20.61
N MET A 88 -12.14 3.59 19.32
CA MET A 88 -12.77 2.52 18.55
C MET A 88 -11.99 1.21 18.67
N THR A 89 -12.69 0.09 18.64
CA THR A 89 -12.04 -1.24 18.54
C THR A 89 -11.42 -1.42 17.16
N GLN A 90 -10.48 -2.35 17.03
CA GLN A 90 -9.91 -2.71 15.74
C GLN A 90 -10.97 -3.08 14.70
N GLU A 91 -12.01 -3.82 15.07
CA GLU A 91 -13.09 -4.23 14.18
C GLU A 91 -13.88 -3.01 13.66
N GLU A 92 -14.21 -2.06 14.53
CA GLU A 92 -14.89 -0.82 14.15
C GLU A 92 -14.03 0.04 13.21
N ARG A 93 -12.71 0.07 13.43
CA ARG A 93 -11.74 0.76 12.55
C ARG A 93 -11.63 0.07 11.20
N TYR A 94 -11.59 -1.27 11.18
CA TYR A 94 -11.60 -2.05 9.94
C TYR A 94 -12.87 -1.77 9.13
N GLU A 95 -14.04 -1.75 9.78
CA GLU A 95 -15.31 -1.49 9.10
C GLU A 95 -15.41 -0.05 8.58
N SER A 96 -14.92 0.92 9.35
CA SER A 96 -14.84 2.32 8.91
C SER A 96 -14.07 2.47 7.59
N LEU A 97 -12.98 1.70 7.42
CA LEU A 97 -12.18 1.69 6.20
C LEU A 97 -12.91 1.03 5.03
N ARG A 98 -13.67 -0.05 5.26
CA ARG A 98 -14.46 -0.72 4.21
C ARG A 98 -15.51 0.19 3.58
N HIS A 99 -15.99 1.18 4.33
CA HIS A 99 -16.93 2.19 3.84
C HIS A 99 -16.27 3.44 3.25
N CYS A 100 -14.93 3.52 3.24
CA CYS A 100 -14.24 4.63 2.62
C CYS A 100 -14.21 4.47 1.10
N LYS A 101 -14.79 5.44 0.38
CA LYS A 101 -14.88 5.47 -1.10
C LYS A 101 -13.58 5.12 -1.83
N TRP A 102 -12.43 5.48 -1.26
CA TRP A 102 -11.13 5.39 -1.93
C TRP A 102 -10.45 4.04 -1.76
N VAL A 103 -10.90 3.22 -0.81
CA VAL A 103 -10.25 1.98 -0.41
C VAL A 103 -10.78 0.82 -1.24
N ASP A 104 -9.89 0.04 -1.83
CA ASP A 104 -10.27 -1.17 -2.57
C ASP A 104 -10.17 -2.43 -1.69
N GLU A 105 -9.15 -2.49 -0.84
CA GLU A 105 -8.86 -3.64 0.02
C GLU A 105 -8.42 -3.17 1.41
N VAL A 106 -9.04 -3.73 2.46
CA VAL A 106 -8.60 -3.53 3.85
C VAL A 106 -7.78 -4.74 4.28
N ILE A 107 -6.58 -4.49 4.82
CA ILE A 107 -5.72 -5.50 5.44
C ILE A 107 -5.81 -5.35 6.96
N PRO A 108 -6.55 -6.24 7.66
CA PRO A 108 -6.54 -6.32 9.12
C PRO A 108 -5.17 -6.75 9.65
N ASP A 109 -4.92 -6.45 10.92
CA ASP A 109 -3.72 -6.89 11.64
C ASP A 109 -2.41 -6.50 10.93
N ALA A 110 -2.40 -5.28 10.38
CA ALA A 110 -1.24 -4.76 9.67
C ALA A 110 -0.02 -4.67 10.60
N PRO A 111 1.19 -5.00 10.10
CA PRO A 111 2.40 -4.96 10.91
C PRO A 111 2.81 -3.50 11.20
N TRP A 112 3.38 -3.27 12.38
CA TRP A 112 3.92 -1.96 12.76
C TRP A 112 5.11 -1.52 11.89
N VAL A 113 5.94 -2.49 11.48
CA VAL A 113 7.07 -2.26 10.57
C VAL A 113 6.89 -3.17 9.37
N LEU A 114 6.90 -2.59 8.17
CA LEU A 114 6.78 -3.34 6.93
C LEU A 114 8.00 -4.25 6.72
N THR A 115 7.73 -5.53 6.48
CA THR A 115 8.74 -6.51 6.10
C THR A 115 8.70 -6.74 4.59
N GLN A 116 9.82 -7.22 4.02
CA GLN A 116 9.85 -7.59 2.61
C GLN A 116 8.85 -8.71 2.30
N GLU A 117 8.67 -9.66 3.21
CA GLU A 117 7.68 -10.73 3.10
C GLU A 117 6.25 -10.17 2.96
N PHE A 118 5.89 -9.17 3.77
CA PHE A 118 4.58 -8.51 3.69
C PHE A 118 4.41 -7.78 2.34
N ILE A 119 5.44 -7.05 1.90
CA ILE A 119 5.45 -6.35 0.61
C ILE A 119 5.24 -7.33 -0.54
N ASP A 120 5.96 -8.46 -0.52
CA ASP A 120 5.90 -9.46 -1.58
C ASP A 120 4.55 -10.20 -1.58
N LYS A 121 4.06 -10.58 -0.39
CA LYS A 121 2.76 -11.25 -0.20
C LYS A 121 1.60 -10.45 -0.77
N HIS A 122 1.57 -9.13 -0.51
CA HIS A 122 0.51 -8.24 -0.98
C HIS A 122 0.82 -7.59 -2.34
N GLN A 123 1.98 -7.90 -2.93
CA GLN A 123 2.49 -7.36 -4.19
C GLN A 123 2.52 -5.83 -4.23
N ILE A 124 2.93 -5.21 -3.12
CA ILE A 124 2.94 -3.75 -2.95
C ILE A 124 4.01 -3.13 -3.85
N ASP A 125 3.62 -2.12 -4.64
CA ASP A 125 4.55 -1.35 -5.49
C ASP A 125 5.05 -0.09 -4.77
N TYR A 126 4.14 0.61 -4.08
CA TYR A 126 4.45 1.85 -3.37
C TYR A 126 3.77 1.90 -2.01
N VAL A 127 4.42 2.56 -1.05
CA VAL A 127 3.84 2.89 0.26
C VAL A 127 3.58 4.39 0.33
N ALA A 128 2.37 4.77 0.75
CA ALA A 128 1.92 6.14 0.91
C ALA A 128 1.61 6.43 2.38
N HIS A 129 2.35 7.38 2.96
CA HIS A 129 2.12 7.93 4.29
C HIS A 129 2.41 9.45 4.25
N ASP A 130 2.28 10.18 5.35
CA ASP A 130 2.86 11.53 5.41
C ASP A 130 4.40 11.52 5.27
N ALA A 131 5.00 12.71 5.15
CA ALA A 131 6.43 12.86 4.92
C ALA A 131 7.28 12.83 6.21
N LEU A 132 6.64 12.77 7.39
CA LEU A 132 7.34 12.87 8.67
C LEU A 132 7.95 11.51 9.04
N PRO A 133 9.17 11.49 9.61
CA PRO A 133 9.70 10.27 10.20
C PRO A 133 8.78 9.79 11.31
N TYR A 134 8.32 8.55 11.22
CA TYR A 134 7.60 7.89 12.28
C TYR A 134 8.63 7.27 13.23
N VAL A 135 8.81 7.89 14.41
CA VAL A 135 9.80 7.50 15.43
C VAL A 135 9.15 6.84 16.63
#